data_AF-A0ABD3I5U0-F1
#
_entry.id   AF-A0ABD3I5U0-F1
#
_cell.length_a   1.000
_cell.length_b   1.000
_cell.length_c   1.000
_cell.angle_alpha   90.00
_cell.angle_beta   90.00
_cell.angle_gamma   90.00
#
_symmetry.space_group_name_H-M   'P 1'
#
loop_
_entity.id
_entity.type
_entity.pdbx_description
1 polymer ?
#
loop_
_entity_poly.entity_id
_entity_poly.type
_entity_poly.pdbx_seq_one_letter_code
_entity_poly.pdbx_strand_id
1 'polypeptide(L)'
;MDRSFLTELAQQSTPEISTFIHVAKFTKLLKHETFRYSVALFAHRLPVLNMSSEARLCSSLTRSENLPLMIPGTGNLRMSTEPGSRPSSSVSLQVSAPVVEELSTVRGVIQDAKAFNFSDYMKEKAAAVNDALELAVPLQYPEKVTEAMRYSLLAGGKRVRPVLCIAACELVGGKQEAVMPTACAVEMIHTMSLIHDDLPCMDNDDLRRGVPSNHKKYGEDTALLAGDALLAFAFEHIARDTCGVPAERVLRVISHLGKAVGAEGLVAGQVVDIMSERDPSVTLETLEYIHLHKTASLLESSVVCGAIIGGASEEEIETLSKYAQYVGLSFQVIDDILDVSQSSEELGKTAGKDLLLDKATYPKLLGLEKSRELATELTHKAKEQLSMFDAVKCLPLLGVAGYIANRIRILRRMAELAYLEDFCRRN
;
A
#
# COMPACT_ATOMS: atom_id res chain seq x y z
N MET A 1 -27.09 -30.24 32.36
CA MET A 1 -26.12 -30.38 33.45
C MET A 1 -26.73 -29.83 34.72
N ASP A 2 -26.72 -30.67 35.75
CA ASP A 2 -27.36 -30.46 37.04
C ASP A 2 -26.67 -29.33 37.83
N ARG A 3 -27.44 -28.55 38.61
CA ARG A 3 -26.94 -27.38 39.37
C ARG A 3 -25.91 -27.77 40.44
N SER A 4 -25.87 -29.05 40.80
CA SER A 4 -24.89 -29.67 41.70
C SER A 4 -23.44 -29.49 41.20
N PHE A 5 -23.18 -29.76 39.92
CA PHE A 5 -21.82 -29.75 39.34
C PHE A 5 -21.16 -28.35 39.35
N LEU A 6 -21.93 -27.29 39.10
CA LEU A 6 -21.42 -25.91 39.12
C LEU A 6 -21.15 -25.37 40.52
N THR A 7 -21.74 -25.99 41.54
CA THR A 7 -21.55 -25.62 42.94
C THR A 7 -20.28 -26.25 43.49
N GLU A 8 -19.97 -27.47 43.06
CA GLU A 8 -18.73 -28.20 43.39
C GLU A 8 -17.49 -27.53 42.77
N LEU A 9 -17.58 -27.10 41.50
CA LEU A 9 -16.53 -26.35 40.80
C LEU A 9 -16.18 -25.02 41.48
N ALA A 10 -17.17 -24.32 42.03
CA ALA A 10 -16.95 -23.06 42.74
C ALA A 10 -16.28 -23.25 44.12
N GLN A 11 -16.42 -24.43 44.74
CA GLN A 11 -15.80 -24.75 46.03
C GLN A 11 -14.34 -25.21 45.89
N GLN A 12 -13.91 -25.66 44.71
CA GLN A 12 -12.54 -26.15 44.46
C GLN A 12 -11.64 -25.14 43.73
N SER A 13 -12.14 -23.96 43.39
CA SER A 13 -11.46 -23.00 42.53
C SER A 13 -10.91 -21.79 43.29
N THR A 14 -9.76 -21.25 42.84
CA THR A 14 -9.10 -20.07 43.43
C THR A 14 -10.01 -18.82 43.36
N PRO A 15 -9.73 -17.76 44.16
CA PRO A 15 -10.59 -16.58 44.24
C PRO A 15 -10.89 -15.89 42.89
N GLU A 16 -9.96 -15.96 41.91
CA GLU A 16 -10.18 -15.39 40.58
C GLU A 16 -11.27 -16.13 39.78
N ILE A 17 -11.32 -17.46 39.88
CA ILE A 17 -12.30 -18.29 39.15
C ILE A 17 -13.70 -18.13 39.78
N SER A 18 -13.78 -18.02 41.11
CA SER A 18 -15.03 -17.74 41.81
C SER A 18 -15.64 -16.40 41.38
N THR A 19 -14.79 -15.38 41.21
CA THR A 19 -15.19 -14.05 40.71
C THR A 19 -15.71 -14.15 39.28
N PHE A 20 -15.03 -14.89 38.40
CA PHE A 20 -15.43 -15.05 37.00
C PHE A 20 -16.76 -15.82 36.85
N ILE A 21 -16.98 -16.86 37.67
CA ILE A 21 -18.25 -17.61 37.72
C ILE A 21 -19.39 -16.72 38.24
N HIS A 22 -19.13 -15.85 39.21
CA HIS A 22 -20.11 -14.89 39.71
C HIS A 22 -20.50 -13.85 38.63
N VAL A 23 -19.52 -13.31 37.90
CA VAL A 23 -19.77 -12.37 36.79
C VAL A 23 -20.57 -13.04 35.65
N ALA A 24 -20.25 -14.29 35.32
CA ALA A 24 -20.97 -15.06 34.30
C ALA A 24 -22.41 -15.43 34.71
N LYS A 25 -22.67 -15.65 36.01
CA LYS A 25 -24.03 -15.81 36.56
C LYS A 25 -24.83 -14.51 36.47
N PHE A 26 -24.20 -13.35 36.68
CA PHE A 26 -24.87 -12.05 36.64
C PHE A 26 -25.28 -11.62 35.22
N THR A 27 -24.59 -12.13 34.19
CA THR A 27 -24.76 -11.73 32.78
C THR A 27 -25.59 -12.69 31.92
N LYS A 28 -26.25 -13.71 32.49
CA LYS A 28 -27.05 -14.73 31.75
C LYS A 28 -26.29 -15.49 30.64
N LEU A 29 -24.95 -15.45 30.61
CA LEU A 29 -24.12 -16.03 29.55
C LEU A 29 -24.04 -17.58 29.57
N LEU A 30 -24.44 -18.23 30.66
CA LEU A 30 -24.37 -19.70 30.82
C LEU A 30 -25.39 -20.51 29.99
N LYS A 31 -26.23 -19.84 29.18
CA LYS A 31 -27.21 -20.49 28.30
C LYS A 31 -26.65 -20.86 26.93
N HIS A 32 -25.49 -20.33 26.52
CA HIS A 32 -24.88 -20.62 25.22
C HIS A 32 -23.95 -21.83 25.30
N GLU A 33 -24.19 -22.86 24.48
CA GLU A 33 -23.39 -24.10 24.45
C GLU A 33 -21.92 -23.86 24.09
N THR A 34 -21.63 -22.88 23.25
CA THR A 34 -20.27 -22.48 22.87
C THR A 34 -19.46 -21.93 24.04
N PHE A 35 -20.08 -21.25 25.01
CA PHE A 35 -19.38 -20.70 26.17
C PHE A 35 -19.02 -21.78 27.20
N ARG A 36 -19.78 -22.88 27.24
CA ARG A 36 -19.55 -24.00 28.17
C ARG A 36 -18.28 -24.79 27.83
N TYR A 37 -17.94 -24.90 26.55
CA TYR A 37 -16.72 -25.57 26.10
C TYR A 37 -15.46 -24.77 26.42
N SER A 38 -15.51 -23.44 26.28
CA SER A 38 -14.36 -22.58 26.57
C SER A 38 -13.95 -22.61 28.04
N VAL A 39 -14.93 -22.71 28.97
CA VAL A 39 -14.66 -22.80 30.42
C VAL A 39 -13.99 -24.14 30.79
N ALA A 40 -14.40 -25.25 30.16
CA ALA A 40 -13.80 -26.57 30.41
C ALA A 40 -12.35 -26.67 29.89
N LEU A 41 -12.05 -25.99 28.77
CA LEU A 41 -10.70 -25.92 28.22
C LEU A 41 -9.76 -25.01 29.01
N PHE A 42 -10.27 -23.93 29.61
CA PHE A 42 -9.47 -23.00 30.40
C PHE A 42 -9.06 -23.56 31.77
N ALA A 43 -9.87 -24.45 32.36
CA ALA A 43 -9.57 -25.05 33.66
C ALA A 43 -8.43 -26.09 33.63
N HIS A 44 -8.07 -26.61 32.44
CA HIS A 44 -7.15 -27.75 32.33
C HIS A 44 -5.71 -27.42 31.92
N ARG A 45 -5.35 -26.16 31.67
CA ARG A 45 -3.98 -25.80 31.27
C ARG A 45 -3.54 -24.42 31.74
N LEU A 46 -2.98 -24.32 32.95
CA LEU A 46 -1.99 -23.29 33.26
C LEU A 46 -0.97 -23.80 34.30
N PRO A 47 0.34 -23.75 34.02
CA PRO A 47 1.37 -23.69 35.04
C PRO A 47 1.49 -22.26 35.59
N VAL A 48 1.69 -22.19 36.90
CA VAL A 48 1.84 -20.99 37.73
C VAL A 48 3.04 -20.15 37.28
N LEU A 49 2.82 -18.90 36.87
CA LEU A 49 3.86 -17.87 36.82
C LEU A 49 3.44 -16.68 37.70
N ASN A 50 4.32 -16.40 38.64
CA ASN A 50 4.18 -15.48 39.75
C ASN A 50 4.74 -14.12 39.34
N MET A 51 3.92 -13.06 39.33
CA MET A 51 4.41 -11.68 39.33
C MET A 51 3.46 -10.78 40.12
N SER A 52 3.91 -10.50 41.35
CA SER A 52 3.47 -9.40 42.21
C SER A 52 4.17 -8.10 41.79
N SER A 53 3.42 -7.05 41.45
CA SER A 53 3.66 -5.67 41.91
C SER A 53 2.74 -4.65 41.19
N GLU A 54 1.76 -4.14 41.95
CA GLU A 54 1.21 -2.77 41.98
C GLU A 54 0.72 -2.14 40.65
N ALA A 55 -0.57 -1.97 40.34
CA ALA A 55 -1.68 -1.37 41.10
C ALA A 55 -1.38 0.03 41.65
N ARG A 56 -1.49 1.06 40.79
CA ARG A 56 -1.83 2.45 41.18
C ARG A 56 -2.08 3.32 39.94
N LEU A 57 -3.34 3.52 39.55
CA LEU A 57 -3.80 4.73 38.84
C LEU A 57 -5.33 4.73 38.71
N CYS A 58 -5.98 5.27 39.74
CA CYS A 58 -7.31 5.83 39.66
C CYS A 58 -7.31 7.09 40.54
N SER A 59 -7.95 8.16 40.05
CA SER A 59 -8.25 9.45 40.70
C SER A 59 -7.29 10.63 40.45
N SER A 60 -7.55 11.39 39.38
CA SER A 60 -7.53 12.88 39.42
C SER A 60 -8.15 13.47 38.16
N LEU A 61 -9.49 13.54 38.10
CA LEU A 61 -10.23 14.36 37.14
C LEU A 61 -11.24 15.20 37.93
N THR A 62 -10.83 16.41 38.32
CA THR A 62 -11.73 17.54 38.54
C THR A 62 -10.94 18.86 38.49
N ARG A 63 -11.41 19.77 37.63
CA ARG A 63 -11.24 21.24 37.63
C ARG A 63 -9.86 21.83 37.26
N SER A 64 -9.83 22.53 36.14
CA SER A 64 -9.70 24.00 36.14
C SER A 64 -9.94 24.57 34.74
N GLU A 65 -10.85 25.54 34.67
CA GLU A 65 -11.04 26.47 33.56
C GLU A 65 -9.87 27.46 33.45
N ASN A 66 -9.65 27.98 32.23
CA ASN A 66 -9.14 29.30 31.81
C ASN A 66 -8.12 29.21 30.67
N LEU A 67 -8.58 29.56 29.46
CA LEU A 67 -7.76 29.87 28.28
C LEU A 67 -8.00 31.36 27.92
N PRO A 68 -6.97 32.16 27.63
CA PRO A 68 -7.12 33.34 26.79
C PRO A 68 -6.57 33.08 25.37
N LEU A 69 -7.40 33.44 24.39
CA LEU A 69 -7.05 33.66 22.99
C LEU A 69 -5.87 34.64 22.85
N MET A 70 -4.89 34.31 22.00
CA MET A 70 -3.91 35.26 21.45
C MET A 70 -3.90 35.13 19.93
N ILE A 71 -4.32 36.20 19.25
CA ILE A 71 -4.20 36.42 17.81
C ILE A 71 -3.06 37.44 17.62
N PRO A 72 -2.02 37.17 16.82
CA PRO A 72 -1.18 38.21 16.22
C PRO A 72 -1.65 38.45 14.77
N GLY A 73 -2.02 39.64 14.31
CA GLY A 73 -1.53 40.97 14.64
C GLY A 73 -0.79 41.54 13.43
N THR A 74 -1.54 42.02 12.43
CA THR A 74 -1.04 42.71 11.23
C THR A 74 -0.26 43.97 11.60
N GLY A 75 1.02 44.05 11.24
CA GLY A 75 1.86 45.22 11.46
C GLY A 75 1.50 46.37 10.52
N ASN A 76 1.00 47.46 11.09
CA ASN A 76 0.81 48.74 10.40
C ASN A 76 2.15 49.49 10.25
N LEU A 77 2.53 49.80 9.01
CA LEU A 77 3.56 50.78 8.68
C LEU A 77 3.07 52.20 9.04
N ARG A 78 3.71 52.87 10.00
CA ARG A 78 3.61 54.32 10.20
C ARG A 78 4.80 54.99 9.52
N MET A 79 4.54 55.81 8.51
CA MET A 79 5.50 56.79 8.00
C MET A 79 5.38 58.10 8.79
N SER A 80 6.50 58.57 9.34
CA SER A 80 6.66 59.93 9.84
C SER A 80 7.83 60.56 9.10
N THR A 81 7.54 61.64 8.37
CA THR A 81 8.50 62.44 7.61
C THR A 81 9.05 63.57 8.47
N GLU A 82 10.37 63.69 8.57
CA GLU A 82 11.05 64.97 8.86
C GLU A 82 12.08 65.27 7.76
N PRO A 83 12.26 66.54 7.37
CA PRO A 83 13.10 66.91 6.24
C PRO A 83 14.52 67.30 6.68
N GLY A 84 15.52 66.85 5.91
CA GLY A 84 16.81 67.55 5.82
C GLY A 84 18.00 66.77 6.35
N SER A 85 18.63 66.01 5.46
CA SER A 85 20.09 65.91 5.24
C SER A 85 20.38 64.62 4.45
N ARG A 86 21.19 64.71 3.39
CA ARG A 86 21.69 63.51 2.69
C ARG A 86 22.70 62.79 3.58
N PRO A 87 22.62 61.45 3.66
CA PRO A 87 23.86 60.69 3.68
C PRO A 87 23.90 59.59 2.62
N SER A 88 25.13 59.24 2.31
CA SER A 88 25.59 58.18 1.43
C SER A 88 25.04 56.80 1.79
N SER A 89 24.88 56.02 0.73
CA SER A 89 24.62 54.58 0.64
C SER A 89 25.26 53.72 1.74
N SER A 90 24.43 53.01 2.49
CA SER A 90 24.47 51.54 2.63
C SER A 90 23.25 51.10 3.43
N VAL A 91 22.18 50.69 2.74
CA VAL A 91 21.09 49.96 3.38
C VAL A 91 21.65 48.58 3.70
N SER A 92 22.09 48.37 4.94
CA SER A 92 22.33 47.03 5.46
C SER A 92 20.96 46.40 5.69
N LEU A 93 20.52 45.59 4.73
CA LEU A 93 19.41 44.65 4.94
C LEU A 93 19.87 43.66 6.01
N GLN A 94 19.56 43.94 7.28
CA GLN A 94 19.59 42.94 8.32
C GLN A 94 18.43 41.99 8.07
N VAL A 95 18.71 40.90 7.34
CA VAL A 95 17.83 39.76 7.26
C VAL A 95 17.74 39.19 8.68
N SER A 96 16.54 39.21 9.26
CA SER A 96 16.30 38.67 10.60
C SER A 96 16.74 37.20 10.64
N ALA A 97 17.42 36.79 11.72
CA ALA A 97 17.89 35.42 11.94
C ALA A 97 16.90 34.31 11.54
N PRO A 98 15.58 34.39 11.85
CA PRO A 98 14.61 33.38 11.40
C PRO A 98 14.52 33.25 9.88
N VAL A 99 14.64 34.33 9.10
CA VAL A 99 14.57 34.29 7.63
C VAL A 99 15.84 33.67 7.02
N VAL A 100 17.01 33.88 7.64
CA VAL A 100 18.26 33.24 7.21
C VAL A 100 18.21 31.73 7.47
N GLU A 101 17.67 31.34 8.62
CA GLU A 101 17.50 29.94 9.03
C GLU A 101 16.48 29.21 8.13
N GLU A 102 15.36 29.87 7.82
CA GLU A 102 14.34 29.39 6.88
C GLU A 102 14.89 29.26 5.44
N LEU A 103 15.65 30.24 4.95
CA LEU A 103 16.33 30.16 3.65
C LEU A 103 17.42 29.08 3.59
N SER A 104 18.13 28.84 4.69
CA SER A 104 19.14 27.78 4.77
C SER A 104 18.50 26.39 4.78
N THR A 105 17.36 26.26 5.47
CA THR A 105 16.54 25.04 5.52
C THR A 105 15.95 24.75 4.13
N VAL A 106 15.39 25.76 3.46
CA VAL A 106 14.88 25.64 2.10
C VAL A 106 16.01 25.26 1.12
N ARG A 107 17.21 25.85 1.25
CA ARG A 107 18.37 25.45 0.43
C ARG A 107 18.79 24.00 0.69
N GLY A 108 18.79 23.55 1.94
CA GLY A 108 19.08 22.16 2.32
C GLY A 108 18.11 21.18 1.69
N VAL A 109 16.80 21.42 1.85
CA VAL A 109 15.73 20.61 1.23
C VAL A 109 15.87 20.57 -0.30
N ILE A 110 16.18 21.69 -0.96
CA ILE A 110 16.42 21.74 -2.41
C ILE A 110 17.65 20.92 -2.81
N GLN A 111 18.71 20.92 -1.99
CA GLN A 111 19.92 20.16 -2.26
C GLN A 111 19.68 18.66 -2.09
N ASP A 112 18.99 18.25 -1.03
CA ASP A 112 18.63 16.85 -0.78
C ASP A 112 17.67 16.32 -1.83
N ALA A 113 16.67 17.13 -2.24
CA ALA A 113 15.77 16.79 -3.33
C ALA A 113 16.48 16.67 -4.69
N LYS A 114 17.56 17.44 -4.92
CA LYS A 114 18.40 17.29 -6.11
C LYS A 114 19.32 16.07 -6.06
N ALA A 115 19.68 15.62 -4.86
CA ALA A 115 20.51 14.44 -4.66
C ALA A 115 19.71 13.13 -4.76
N PHE A 116 18.39 13.17 -4.50
CA PHE A 116 17.54 11.98 -4.61
C PHE A 116 17.42 11.48 -6.05
N ASN A 117 17.90 10.26 -6.30
CA ASN A 117 17.71 9.56 -7.55
C ASN A 117 16.67 8.45 -7.39
N PHE A 118 15.47 8.68 -7.95
CA PHE A 118 14.38 7.70 -7.91
C PHE A 118 14.75 6.35 -8.53
N SER A 119 15.52 6.33 -9.62
CA SER A 119 15.90 5.07 -10.27
C SER A 119 16.83 4.25 -9.39
N ASP A 120 17.74 4.89 -8.66
CA ASP A 120 18.68 4.18 -7.78
C ASP A 120 17.94 3.68 -6.54
N TYR A 121 17.05 4.49 -5.95
CA TYR A 121 16.16 4.07 -4.87
C TYR A 121 15.34 2.83 -5.25
N MET A 122 14.67 2.85 -6.42
CA MET A 122 13.89 1.69 -6.88
C MET A 122 14.75 0.44 -7.03
N LYS A 123 15.96 0.55 -7.58
CA LYS A 123 16.89 -0.59 -7.74
C LYS A 123 17.35 -1.15 -6.39
N GLU A 124 17.75 -0.27 -5.48
CA GLU A 124 18.21 -0.64 -4.13
C GLU A 124 17.10 -1.39 -3.37
N LYS A 125 15.90 -0.79 -3.29
CA LYS A 125 14.78 -1.42 -2.58
C LYS A 125 14.32 -2.70 -3.26
N ALA A 126 14.29 -2.76 -4.59
CA ALA A 126 13.95 -3.98 -5.31
C ALA A 126 14.96 -5.11 -5.07
N ALA A 127 16.26 -4.79 -4.99
CA ALA A 127 17.30 -5.76 -4.66
C ALA A 127 17.10 -6.33 -3.25
N ALA A 128 16.91 -5.46 -2.25
CA ALA A 128 16.64 -5.88 -0.87
C ALA A 128 15.38 -6.77 -0.76
N VAL A 129 14.33 -6.44 -1.51
CA VAL A 129 13.11 -7.27 -1.58
C VAL A 129 13.38 -8.62 -2.24
N ASN A 130 14.15 -8.68 -3.32
CA ASN A 130 14.50 -9.95 -3.96
C ASN A 130 15.29 -10.85 -3.02
N ASP A 131 16.26 -10.31 -2.28
CA ASP A 131 17.03 -11.06 -1.29
C ASP A 131 16.11 -11.59 -0.16
N ALA A 132 15.17 -10.77 0.31
CA ALA A 132 14.22 -11.19 1.33
C ALA A 132 13.24 -12.28 0.83
N LEU A 133 12.74 -12.16 -0.41
CA LEU A 133 11.85 -13.17 -1.02
C LEU A 133 12.58 -14.51 -1.25
N GLU A 134 13.84 -14.45 -1.68
CA GLU A 134 14.71 -15.62 -1.88
C GLU A 134 14.85 -16.43 -0.59
N LEU A 135 15.07 -15.73 0.54
CA LEU A 135 15.18 -16.32 1.86
C LEU A 135 13.84 -16.78 2.43
N ALA A 136 12.75 -16.06 2.17
CA ALA A 136 11.44 -16.34 2.75
C ALA A 136 10.83 -17.65 2.23
N VAL A 137 11.11 -18.03 0.98
CA VAL A 137 10.51 -19.22 0.34
C VAL A 137 11.60 -20.23 -0.01
N PRO A 138 12.20 -20.97 0.94
CA PRO A 138 13.22 -21.97 0.63
C PRO A 138 12.62 -23.15 -0.16
N LEU A 139 13.47 -23.85 -0.93
CA LEU A 139 13.10 -25.14 -1.52
C LEU A 139 12.96 -26.17 -0.41
N GLN A 140 11.77 -26.77 -0.28
CA GLN A 140 11.46 -27.77 0.73
C GLN A 140 10.44 -28.77 0.22
N TYR A 141 10.39 -29.95 0.84
CA TYR A 141 9.41 -30.98 0.47
C TYR A 141 7.97 -30.52 0.79
N PRO A 142 6.99 -30.73 -0.12
CA PRO A 142 7.14 -31.28 -1.46
C PRO A 142 7.71 -30.24 -2.45
N GLU A 143 8.85 -30.56 -3.07
CA GLU A 143 9.65 -29.59 -3.85
C GLU A 143 8.86 -28.95 -4.99
N LYS A 144 8.02 -29.74 -5.68
CA LYS A 144 7.26 -29.29 -6.87
C LYS A 144 6.48 -27.99 -6.64
N VAL A 145 5.77 -27.86 -5.51
CA VAL A 145 4.98 -26.66 -5.23
C VAL A 145 5.89 -25.48 -4.89
N THR A 146 6.94 -25.71 -4.08
CA THR A 146 7.86 -24.63 -3.69
C THR A 146 8.71 -24.14 -4.87
N GLU A 147 9.09 -25.02 -5.79
CA GLU A 147 9.74 -24.67 -7.05
C GLU A 147 8.80 -23.85 -7.95
N ALA A 148 7.53 -24.21 -8.04
CA ALA A 148 6.53 -23.45 -8.79
C ALA A 148 6.27 -22.07 -8.19
N MET A 149 6.15 -21.96 -6.87
CA MET A 149 6.01 -20.67 -6.16
C MET A 149 7.22 -19.76 -6.45
N ARG A 150 8.43 -20.29 -6.21
CA ARG A 150 9.70 -19.59 -6.42
C ARG A 150 9.89 -19.15 -7.86
N TYR A 151 9.56 -20.01 -8.82
CA TYR A 151 9.70 -19.71 -10.24
C TYR A 151 8.99 -18.41 -10.62
N SER A 152 7.71 -18.26 -10.27
CA SER A 152 6.96 -17.05 -10.60
C SER A 152 7.36 -15.86 -9.72
N LEU A 153 7.60 -16.09 -8.43
CA LEU A 153 7.93 -15.03 -7.46
C LEU A 153 9.29 -14.38 -7.76
N LEU A 154 10.26 -15.18 -8.17
CA LEU A 154 11.66 -14.79 -8.38
C LEU A 154 12.03 -14.54 -9.85
N ALA A 155 11.09 -14.71 -10.81
CA ALA A 155 11.28 -14.39 -12.23
C ALA A 155 11.51 -12.87 -12.53
N GLY A 156 11.88 -12.09 -11.52
CA GLY A 156 12.07 -10.64 -11.61
C GLY A 156 10.75 -9.86 -11.55
N GLY A 157 10.82 -8.58 -11.89
CA GLY A 157 9.69 -7.65 -11.79
C GLY A 157 10.17 -6.29 -11.28
N LYS A 158 9.35 -5.26 -11.48
CA LYS A 158 9.68 -3.89 -11.04
C LYS A 158 9.61 -3.69 -9.53
N ARG A 159 8.98 -4.63 -8.81
CA ARG A 159 8.74 -4.61 -7.35
C ARG A 159 8.07 -3.32 -6.84
N VAL A 160 7.21 -2.71 -7.65
CA VAL A 160 6.57 -1.41 -7.32
C VAL A 160 5.81 -1.48 -6.00
N ARG A 161 5.04 -2.55 -5.77
CA ARG A 161 4.21 -2.73 -4.56
C ARG A 161 5.07 -2.86 -3.29
N PRO A 162 6.09 -3.75 -3.22
CA PRO A 162 7.03 -3.78 -2.11
C PRO A 162 7.72 -2.44 -1.83
N VAL A 163 8.18 -1.76 -2.88
CA VAL A 163 8.86 -0.47 -2.73
C VAL A 163 7.91 0.61 -2.19
N LEU A 164 6.66 0.63 -2.64
CA LEU A 164 5.62 1.51 -2.08
C LEU A 164 5.35 1.22 -0.60
N CYS A 165 5.33 -0.06 -0.21
CA CYS A 165 5.15 -0.47 1.17
C CYS A 165 6.32 0.02 2.07
N ILE A 166 7.55 -0.16 1.59
CA ILE A 166 8.75 0.32 2.29
C ILE A 166 8.75 1.85 2.38
N ALA A 167 8.51 2.55 1.27
CA ALA A 167 8.49 4.01 1.22
C ALA A 167 7.44 4.62 2.17
N ALA A 168 6.25 4.04 2.24
CA ALA A 168 5.20 4.51 3.15
C ALA A 168 5.56 4.30 4.63
N CYS A 169 6.24 3.19 4.96
CA CYS A 169 6.77 2.95 6.30
C CYS A 169 7.84 3.97 6.68
N GLU A 170 8.83 4.18 5.79
CA GLU A 170 9.93 5.13 6.00
C GLU A 170 9.41 6.58 6.15
N LEU A 171 8.40 6.95 5.36
CA LEU A 171 7.77 8.28 5.38
C LEU A 171 7.28 8.68 6.77
N VAL A 172 6.63 7.75 7.46
CA VAL A 172 6.05 7.96 8.80
C VAL A 172 7.03 7.63 9.94
N GLY A 173 8.31 7.40 9.61
CA GLY A 173 9.39 7.18 10.58
C GLY A 173 9.62 5.72 10.97
N GLY A 174 8.96 4.78 10.30
CA GLY A 174 9.21 3.35 10.44
C GLY A 174 10.55 2.92 9.82
N LYS A 175 10.93 1.68 10.08
CA LYS A 175 12.18 1.07 9.58
C LYS A 175 11.90 0.04 8.51
N GLN A 176 12.78 -0.04 7.52
CA GLN A 176 12.68 -1.01 6.43
C GLN A 176 12.63 -2.46 6.96
N GLU A 177 13.46 -2.79 7.96
CA GLU A 177 13.55 -4.16 8.48
C GLU A 177 12.22 -4.62 9.10
N ALA A 178 11.49 -3.70 9.74
CA ALA A 178 10.21 -3.98 10.38
C ALA A 178 9.07 -4.23 9.36
N VAL A 179 9.14 -3.61 8.18
CA VAL A 179 8.11 -3.73 7.14
C VAL A 179 8.45 -4.76 6.05
N MET A 180 9.70 -5.24 5.99
CA MET A 180 10.15 -6.17 4.95
C MET A 180 9.27 -7.43 4.82
N PRO A 181 8.80 -8.08 5.91
CA PRO A 181 7.89 -9.22 5.80
C PRO A 181 6.56 -8.86 5.10
N THR A 182 6.01 -7.69 5.43
CA THR A 182 4.80 -7.14 4.78
C THR A 182 5.05 -6.81 3.31
N ALA A 183 6.19 -6.21 2.99
CA ALA A 183 6.56 -5.91 1.60
C ALA A 183 6.69 -7.20 0.77
N CYS A 184 7.30 -8.25 1.34
CA CYS A 184 7.39 -9.57 0.71
C CYS A 184 6.01 -10.21 0.51
N ALA A 185 5.17 -10.19 1.53
CA ALA A 185 3.82 -10.75 1.49
C ALA A 185 2.94 -10.12 0.41
N VAL A 186 3.03 -8.79 0.23
CA VAL A 186 2.32 -8.10 -0.84
C VAL A 186 2.80 -8.55 -2.22
N GLU A 187 4.09 -8.81 -2.43
CA GLU A 187 4.59 -9.36 -3.70
C GLU A 187 4.21 -10.84 -3.89
N MET A 188 4.13 -11.63 -2.82
CA MET A 188 3.61 -13.01 -2.87
C MET A 188 2.15 -13.01 -3.34
N ILE A 189 1.33 -12.12 -2.79
CA ILE A 189 -0.08 -11.94 -3.19
C ILE A 189 -0.17 -11.44 -4.65
N HIS A 190 0.65 -10.47 -5.03
CA HIS A 190 0.67 -10.02 -6.42
C HIS A 190 1.08 -11.14 -7.38
N THR A 191 2.07 -11.95 -6.98
CA THR A 191 2.54 -13.06 -7.81
C THR A 191 1.49 -14.15 -7.92
N MET A 192 0.80 -14.50 -6.83
CA MET A 192 -0.25 -15.52 -6.88
C MET A 192 -1.43 -15.08 -7.75
N SER A 193 -1.79 -13.79 -7.70
CA SER A 193 -2.85 -13.29 -8.57
C SER A 193 -2.48 -13.46 -10.04
N LEU A 194 -1.22 -13.21 -10.42
CA LEU A 194 -0.75 -13.42 -11.80
C LEU A 194 -0.71 -14.91 -12.18
N ILE A 195 -0.29 -15.80 -11.27
CA ILE A 195 -0.29 -17.25 -11.53
C ILE A 195 -1.70 -17.73 -11.85
N HIS A 196 -2.70 -17.29 -11.10
CA HIS A 196 -4.10 -17.65 -11.31
C HIS A 196 -4.71 -16.97 -12.55
N ASP A 197 -4.41 -15.69 -12.78
CA ASP A 197 -4.83 -14.93 -13.97
C ASP A 197 -4.33 -15.59 -15.26
N ASP A 198 -3.13 -16.19 -15.25
CA ASP A 198 -2.56 -16.90 -16.40
C ASP A 198 -3.21 -18.27 -16.70
N LEU A 199 -4.07 -18.82 -15.83
CA LEU A 199 -4.63 -20.16 -16.01
C LEU A 199 -5.54 -20.26 -17.26
N PRO A 200 -5.70 -21.46 -17.87
CA PRO A 200 -6.55 -21.63 -19.05
C PRO A 200 -8.01 -21.23 -18.87
N CYS A 201 -8.54 -21.28 -17.65
CA CYS A 201 -9.91 -20.86 -17.33
C CYS A 201 -10.04 -19.35 -17.06
N MET A 202 -8.94 -18.60 -17.13
CA MET A 202 -8.85 -17.15 -16.94
C MET A 202 -8.31 -16.54 -18.25
N ASP A 203 -7.16 -15.85 -18.25
CA ASP A 203 -6.62 -15.21 -19.46
C ASP A 203 -5.93 -16.20 -20.42
N ASN A 204 -5.63 -17.42 -19.95
CA ASN A 204 -4.94 -18.48 -20.71
C ASN A 204 -3.63 -18.00 -21.35
N ASP A 205 -2.83 -17.22 -20.62
CA ASP A 205 -1.59 -16.66 -21.13
C ASP A 205 -0.42 -17.64 -21.03
N ASP A 206 0.26 -17.87 -22.15
CA ASP A 206 1.38 -18.81 -22.26
C ASP A 206 2.71 -18.27 -21.70
N LEU A 207 2.84 -16.94 -21.59
CA LEU A 207 4.08 -16.26 -21.21
C LEU A 207 3.80 -15.19 -20.14
N ARG A 208 4.70 -15.09 -19.16
CA ARG A 208 4.68 -14.06 -18.12
C ARG A 208 6.12 -13.64 -17.80
N ARG A 209 6.39 -12.32 -17.74
CA ARG A 209 7.73 -11.75 -17.47
C ARG A 209 8.83 -12.31 -18.42
N GLY A 210 8.47 -12.59 -19.67
CA GLY A 210 9.40 -13.09 -20.70
C GLY A 210 9.74 -14.58 -20.60
N VAL A 211 9.09 -15.33 -19.70
CA VAL A 211 9.26 -16.78 -19.53
C VAL A 211 7.90 -17.50 -19.62
N PRO A 212 7.85 -18.84 -19.82
CA PRO A 212 6.60 -19.59 -19.77
C PRO A 212 5.82 -19.32 -18.50
N SER A 213 4.50 -19.14 -18.61
CA SER A 213 3.63 -19.01 -17.44
C SER A 213 3.68 -20.27 -16.57
N ASN A 214 3.26 -20.14 -15.31
CA ASN A 214 3.44 -21.21 -14.32
C ASN A 214 2.76 -22.52 -14.78
N HIS A 215 1.53 -22.42 -15.28
CA HIS A 215 0.77 -23.58 -15.74
C HIS A 215 1.39 -24.25 -16.96
N LYS A 216 2.05 -23.50 -17.85
CA LYS A 216 2.80 -24.08 -18.97
C LYS A 216 4.02 -24.86 -18.53
N LYS A 217 4.70 -24.40 -17.47
CA LYS A 217 5.91 -25.04 -16.97
C LYS A 217 5.62 -26.25 -16.06
N TYR A 218 4.63 -26.14 -15.18
CA TYR A 218 4.40 -27.13 -14.11
C TYR A 218 3.06 -27.86 -14.16
N GLY A 219 2.16 -27.46 -15.07
CA GLY A 219 0.78 -27.94 -15.15
C GLY A 219 -0.21 -27.07 -14.36
N GLU A 220 -1.48 -27.15 -14.74
CA GLU A 220 -2.57 -26.36 -14.14
C GLU A 220 -2.76 -26.65 -12.65
N ASP A 221 -2.72 -27.93 -12.27
CA ASP A 221 -2.87 -28.39 -10.89
C ASP A 221 -1.83 -27.75 -9.96
N THR A 222 -0.59 -27.69 -10.42
CA THR A 222 0.55 -27.19 -9.66
C THR A 222 0.55 -25.67 -9.63
N ALA A 223 0.18 -25.01 -10.72
CA ALA A 223 0.03 -23.56 -10.78
C ALA A 223 -1.07 -23.08 -9.82
N LEU A 224 -2.24 -23.75 -9.81
CA LEU A 224 -3.32 -23.46 -8.88
C LEU A 224 -2.84 -23.53 -7.43
N LEU A 225 -2.23 -24.66 -7.05
CA LEU A 225 -1.74 -24.90 -5.67
C LEU A 225 -0.57 -23.99 -5.28
N ALA A 226 0.29 -23.61 -6.23
CA ALA A 226 1.36 -22.65 -5.97
C ALA A 226 0.81 -21.25 -5.67
N GLY A 227 -0.25 -20.84 -6.38
CA GLY A 227 -0.96 -19.60 -6.06
C GLY A 227 -1.61 -19.64 -4.68
N ASP A 228 -2.32 -20.73 -4.35
CA ASP A 228 -2.96 -20.90 -3.04
C ASP A 228 -1.93 -20.87 -1.89
N ALA A 229 -0.79 -21.55 -2.08
CA ALA A 229 0.28 -21.60 -1.10
C ALA A 229 0.93 -20.22 -0.90
N LEU A 230 1.15 -19.44 -1.96
CA LEU A 230 1.68 -18.08 -1.85
C LEU A 230 0.71 -17.15 -1.11
N LEU A 231 -0.60 -17.26 -1.35
CA LEU A 231 -1.60 -16.48 -0.64
C LEU A 231 -1.59 -16.81 0.86
N ALA A 232 -1.65 -18.09 1.22
CA ALA A 232 -1.62 -18.52 2.61
C ALA A 232 -0.30 -18.11 3.30
N PHE A 233 0.83 -18.32 2.62
CA PHE A 233 2.14 -18.01 3.15
C PHE A 233 2.36 -16.51 3.34
N ALA A 234 1.78 -15.65 2.50
CA ALA A 234 1.87 -14.20 2.68
C ALA A 234 1.36 -13.75 4.07
N PHE A 235 0.23 -14.30 4.52
CA PHE A 235 -0.31 -13.98 5.86
C PHE A 235 0.51 -14.60 6.98
N GLU A 236 0.94 -15.85 6.82
CA GLU A 236 1.83 -16.50 7.80
C GLU A 236 3.13 -15.71 7.98
N HIS A 237 3.76 -15.31 6.87
CA HIS A 237 5.02 -14.61 6.84
C HIS A 237 4.93 -13.25 7.56
N ILE A 238 3.85 -12.49 7.34
CA ILE A 238 3.59 -11.26 8.11
C ILE A 238 3.51 -11.56 9.61
N ALA A 239 2.67 -12.52 10.00
CA ALA A 239 2.40 -12.82 11.41
C ALA A 239 3.63 -13.33 12.16
N ARG A 240 4.45 -14.16 11.49
CA ARG A 240 5.59 -14.87 12.07
C ARG A 240 6.86 -14.02 12.09
N ASP A 241 7.14 -13.31 11.00
CA ASP A 241 8.48 -12.73 10.77
C ASP A 241 8.53 -11.21 11.04
N THR A 242 7.38 -10.55 11.22
CA THR A 242 7.34 -9.13 11.61
C THR A 242 7.81 -8.95 13.05
N CYS A 243 8.95 -8.26 13.22
CA CYS A 243 9.59 -8.04 14.52
C CYS A 243 9.69 -6.55 14.85
N GLY A 244 9.68 -6.21 16.15
CA GLY A 244 9.86 -4.82 16.61
C GLY A 244 8.65 -3.90 16.38
N VAL A 245 7.47 -4.48 16.14
CA VAL A 245 6.20 -3.77 15.89
C VAL A 245 5.14 -4.30 16.88
N PRO A 246 4.30 -3.44 17.49
CA PRO A 246 3.17 -3.89 18.31
C PRO A 246 2.24 -4.86 17.57
N ALA A 247 1.82 -5.93 18.24
CA ALA A 247 1.01 -6.99 17.66
C ALA A 247 -0.31 -6.48 17.08
N GLU A 248 -0.90 -5.45 17.68
CA GLU A 248 -2.13 -4.80 17.22
C GLU A 248 -1.98 -4.23 15.81
N ARG A 249 -0.80 -3.67 15.47
CA ARG A 249 -0.52 -3.15 14.12
C ARG A 249 -0.37 -4.28 13.11
N VAL A 250 0.30 -5.37 13.51
CA VAL A 250 0.44 -6.57 12.66
C VAL A 250 -0.92 -7.19 12.36
N LEU A 251 -1.78 -7.34 13.37
CA LEU A 251 -3.15 -7.84 13.19
C LEU A 251 -4.00 -6.92 12.31
N ARG A 252 -3.84 -5.60 12.46
CA ARG A 252 -4.51 -4.63 11.59
C ARG A 252 -4.06 -4.75 10.14
N VAL A 253 -2.77 -4.93 9.87
CA VAL A 253 -2.22 -5.18 8.52
C VAL A 253 -2.81 -6.46 7.94
N ILE A 254 -2.81 -7.57 8.68
CA ILE A 254 -3.39 -8.84 8.24
C ILE A 254 -4.87 -8.67 7.89
N SER A 255 -5.64 -8.00 8.75
CA SER A 255 -7.06 -7.75 8.50
C SER A 255 -7.30 -6.85 7.28
N HIS A 256 -6.51 -5.77 7.13
CA HIS A 256 -6.62 -4.85 6.00
C HIS A 256 -6.28 -5.56 4.68
N LEU A 257 -5.17 -6.29 4.65
CA LEU A 257 -4.72 -7.03 3.48
C LEU A 257 -5.71 -8.15 3.11
N GLY A 258 -6.26 -8.86 4.11
CA GLY A 258 -7.30 -9.87 3.91
C GLY A 258 -8.55 -9.30 3.24
N LYS A 259 -9.00 -8.12 3.67
CA LYS A 259 -10.11 -7.42 3.01
C LYS A 259 -9.77 -7.04 1.57
N ALA A 260 -8.59 -6.49 1.34
CA ALA A 260 -8.19 -5.99 0.04
C ALA A 260 -7.94 -7.08 -1.01
N VAL A 261 -7.59 -8.30 -0.61
CA VAL A 261 -7.42 -9.42 -1.55
C VAL A 261 -8.69 -10.24 -1.73
N GLY A 262 -9.63 -10.15 -0.78
CA GLY A 262 -10.85 -10.95 -0.76
C GLY A 262 -11.96 -10.44 -1.68
N ALA A 263 -13.18 -10.85 -1.35
CA ALA A 263 -14.40 -10.59 -2.14
C ALA A 263 -14.87 -9.12 -2.16
N GLU A 264 -14.18 -8.22 -1.45
CA GLU A 264 -14.42 -6.77 -1.48
C GLU A 264 -13.26 -6.01 -2.18
N GLY A 265 -12.27 -6.72 -2.72
CA GLY A 265 -11.07 -6.12 -3.30
C GLY A 265 -10.62 -6.82 -4.58
N LEU A 266 -9.38 -7.29 -4.63
CA LEU A 266 -8.75 -7.90 -5.81
C LEU A 266 -9.65 -8.92 -6.51
N VAL A 267 -10.21 -9.88 -5.77
CA VAL A 267 -11.08 -10.91 -6.35
C VAL A 267 -12.38 -10.31 -6.88
N ALA A 268 -12.96 -9.30 -6.21
CA ALA A 268 -14.16 -8.62 -6.70
C ALA A 268 -13.90 -7.96 -8.06
N GLY A 269 -12.77 -7.26 -8.19
CA GLY A 269 -12.34 -6.64 -9.44
C GLY A 269 -12.13 -7.68 -10.54
N GLN A 270 -11.49 -8.81 -10.22
CA GLN A 270 -11.29 -9.89 -11.18
C GLN A 270 -12.61 -10.51 -11.66
N VAL A 271 -13.55 -10.77 -10.75
CA VAL A 271 -14.86 -11.35 -11.10
C VAL A 271 -15.64 -10.40 -12.01
N VAL A 272 -15.68 -9.10 -11.68
CA VAL A 272 -16.38 -8.12 -12.52
C VAL A 272 -15.68 -7.93 -13.87
N ASP A 273 -14.35 -8.02 -13.93
CA ASP A 273 -13.60 -7.99 -15.20
C ASP A 273 -14.04 -9.14 -16.12
N ILE A 274 -14.05 -10.37 -15.60
CA ILE A 274 -14.48 -11.57 -16.35
C ILE A 274 -15.94 -11.44 -16.80
N MET A 275 -16.83 -10.97 -15.93
CA MET A 275 -18.25 -10.77 -16.27
C MET A 275 -18.46 -9.68 -17.34
N SER A 276 -17.51 -8.77 -17.47
CA SER A 276 -17.55 -7.65 -18.41
C SER A 276 -16.89 -7.96 -19.76
N GLU A 277 -16.22 -9.12 -19.89
CA GLU A 277 -15.61 -9.53 -21.14
C GLU A 277 -16.67 -9.70 -22.23
N ARG A 278 -16.44 -9.04 -23.39
CA ARG A 278 -17.34 -9.06 -24.55
C ARG A 278 -18.75 -8.49 -24.27
N ASP A 279 -18.92 -7.76 -23.17
CA ASP A 279 -20.15 -7.02 -22.89
C ASP A 279 -20.03 -5.57 -23.43
N PRO A 280 -20.76 -5.20 -24.50
CA PRO A 280 -20.72 -3.85 -25.04
C PRO A 280 -21.42 -2.81 -24.16
N SER A 281 -22.12 -3.23 -23.10
CA SER A 281 -22.87 -2.35 -22.19
C SER A 281 -22.06 -1.84 -20.99
N VAL A 282 -20.78 -2.22 -20.89
CA VAL A 282 -19.89 -1.81 -19.81
C VAL A 282 -19.80 -0.28 -19.75
N THR A 283 -20.16 0.26 -18.59
CA THR A 283 -20.16 1.69 -18.33
C THR A 283 -18.79 2.16 -17.80
N LEU A 284 -18.57 3.47 -17.80
CA LEU A 284 -17.39 4.06 -17.16
C LEU A 284 -17.31 3.72 -15.66
N GLU A 285 -18.46 3.69 -14.97
CA GLU A 285 -18.54 3.35 -13.54
C GLU A 285 -18.11 1.90 -13.30
N THR A 286 -18.56 0.98 -14.15
CA THR A 286 -18.15 -0.44 -14.09
C THR A 286 -16.65 -0.59 -14.38
N LEU A 287 -16.12 0.12 -15.38
CA LEU A 287 -14.69 0.10 -15.69
C LEU A 287 -13.85 0.65 -14.54
N GLU A 288 -14.26 1.77 -13.94
CA GLU A 288 -13.60 2.33 -12.78
C GLU A 288 -13.64 1.38 -11.58
N TYR A 289 -14.79 0.72 -11.34
CA TYR A 289 -14.90 -0.31 -10.31
C TYR A 289 -13.88 -1.43 -10.54
N ILE A 290 -13.79 -1.98 -11.76
CA ILE A 290 -12.81 -3.02 -12.10
C ILE A 290 -11.40 -2.54 -11.77
N HIS A 291 -11.02 -1.34 -12.23
CA HIS A 291 -9.66 -0.83 -12.06
C HIS A 291 -9.29 -0.51 -10.61
N LEU A 292 -10.24 0.05 -9.85
CA LEU A 292 -10.06 0.29 -8.42
C LEU A 292 -9.87 -1.03 -7.65
N HIS A 293 -10.62 -2.07 -7.99
CA HIS A 293 -10.61 -3.32 -7.24
C HIS A 293 -9.52 -4.30 -7.71
N LYS A 294 -9.34 -4.51 -9.02
CA LYS A 294 -8.36 -5.46 -9.59
C LYS A 294 -6.92 -4.98 -9.41
N THR A 295 -6.68 -3.67 -9.57
CA THR A 295 -5.33 -3.11 -9.60
C THR A 295 -5.04 -2.17 -8.43
N ALA A 296 -5.90 -1.17 -8.19
CA ALA A 296 -5.60 -0.13 -7.21
C ALA A 296 -5.66 -0.62 -5.76
N SER A 297 -6.54 -1.57 -5.43
CA SER A 297 -6.72 -2.12 -4.08
C SER A 297 -5.42 -2.66 -3.46
N LEU A 298 -4.63 -3.41 -4.24
CA LEU A 298 -3.37 -3.98 -3.76
C LEU A 298 -2.26 -2.93 -3.69
N LEU A 299 -2.28 -1.91 -4.56
CA LEU A 299 -1.37 -0.76 -4.46
C LEU A 299 -1.68 0.08 -3.21
N GLU A 300 -2.96 0.35 -2.96
CA GLU A 300 -3.43 0.98 -1.73
C GLU A 300 -3.00 0.20 -0.51
N SER A 301 -3.26 -1.10 -0.50
CA SER A 301 -2.86 -1.97 0.60
C SER A 301 -1.36 -1.97 0.83
N SER A 302 -0.55 -1.91 -0.22
CA SER A 302 0.91 -1.80 -0.10
C SER A 302 1.29 -0.58 0.74
N VAL A 303 0.76 0.59 0.37
CA VAL A 303 1.04 1.86 1.03
C VAL A 303 0.47 1.88 2.45
N VAL A 304 -0.81 1.53 2.62
CA VAL A 304 -1.50 1.56 3.91
C VAL A 304 -0.86 0.59 4.90
N CYS A 305 -0.53 -0.64 4.48
CA CYS A 305 0.13 -1.59 5.37
C CYS A 305 1.52 -1.11 5.79
N GLY A 306 2.27 -0.49 4.89
CA GLY A 306 3.55 0.14 5.21
C GLY A 306 3.41 1.25 6.26
N ALA A 307 2.45 2.14 6.07
CA ALA A 307 2.14 3.22 7.01
C ALA A 307 1.71 2.69 8.40
N ILE A 308 0.86 1.66 8.44
CA ILE A 308 0.43 1.02 9.70
C ILE A 308 1.63 0.43 10.44
N ILE A 309 2.50 -0.32 9.77
CA ILE A 309 3.72 -0.87 10.39
C ILE A 309 4.63 0.26 10.89
N GLY A 310 4.83 1.30 10.08
CA GLY A 310 5.66 2.46 10.43
C GLY A 310 5.10 3.29 11.59
N GLY A 311 3.81 3.14 11.91
CA GLY A 311 3.17 3.79 13.04
C GLY A 311 2.49 5.11 12.72
N ALA A 312 2.04 5.26 11.48
CA ALA A 312 1.20 6.36 11.04
C ALA A 312 -0.04 6.54 11.93
N SER A 313 -0.46 7.79 12.08
CA SER A 313 -1.76 8.18 12.59
C SER A 313 -2.88 7.81 11.60
N GLU A 314 -4.14 7.83 12.06
CA GLU A 314 -5.29 7.57 11.19
C GLU A 314 -5.41 8.59 10.04
N GLU A 315 -5.07 9.86 10.30
CA GLU A 315 -5.09 10.93 9.30
C GLU A 315 -4.05 10.69 8.19
N GLU A 316 -2.84 10.27 8.57
CA GLU A 316 -1.78 9.90 7.63
C GLU A 316 -2.19 8.67 6.80
N ILE A 317 -2.80 7.66 7.44
CA ILE A 317 -3.30 6.45 6.76
C ILE A 317 -4.38 6.81 5.73
N GLU A 318 -5.36 7.64 6.10
CA GLU A 318 -6.43 8.06 5.18
C GLU A 318 -5.87 8.84 3.99
N THR A 319 -4.92 9.73 4.24
CA THR A 319 -4.25 10.53 3.20
C THR A 319 -3.45 9.64 2.25
N LEU A 320 -2.71 8.67 2.79
CA LEU A 320 -1.91 7.73 2.00
C LEU A 320 -2.77 6.72 1.23
N SER A 321 -3.93 6.34 1.76
CA SER A 321 -4.95 5.56 1.05
C SER A 321 -5.44 6.31 -0.20
N LYS A 322 -5.86 7.58 -0.05
CA LYS A 322 -6.27 8.44 -1.18
C LYS A 322 -5.16 8.61 -2.21
N TYR A 323 -3.93 8.87 -1.77
CA TYR A 323 -2.77 8.93 -2.64
C TYR A 323 -2.66 7.67 -3.50
N ALA A 324 -2.72 6.50 -2.88
CA ALA A 324 -2.51 5.23 -3.56
C ALA A 324 -3.67 4.86 -4.50
N GLN A 325 -4.92 5.20 -4.16
CA GLN A 325 -6.08 5.05 -5.04
C GLN A 325 -5.92 5.89 -6.31
N TYR A 326 -5.54 7.16 -6.20
CA TYR A 326 -5.28 8.02 -7.36
C TYR A 326 -4.12 7.51 -8.21
N VAL A 327 -3.05 7.04 -7.57
CA VAL A 327 -1.90 6.43 -8.27
C VAL A 327 -2.31 5.16 -9.01
N GLY A 328 -3.06 4.27 -8.36
CA GLY A 328 -3.52 3.01 -8.95
C GLY A 328 -4.45 3.22 -10.12
N LEU A 329 -5.41 4.15 -10.01
CA LEU A 329 -6.30 4.49 -11.11
C LEU A 329 -5.55 5.14 -12.27
N SER A 330 -4.65 6.09 -11.97
CA SER A 330 -3.80 6.74 -12.97
C SER A 330 -2.94 5.70 -13.72
N PHE A 331 -2.37 4.73 -13.01
CA PHE A 331 -1.59 3.66 -13.61
C PHE A 331 -2.37 2.90 -14.68
N GLN A 332 -3.64 2.59 -14.40
CA GLN A 332 -4.48 1.80 -15.28
C GLN A 332 -5.02 2.62 -16.46
N VAL A 333 -5.44 3.87 -16.22
CA VAL A 333 -5.78 4.81 -17.32
C VAL A 333 -4.60 4.94 -18.29
N ILE A 334 -3.38 5.04 -17.76
CA ILE A 334 -2.17 5.13 -18.57
C ILE A 334 -1.91 3.82 -19.32
N ASP A 335 -2.05 2.65 -18.69
CA ASP A 335 -1.84 1.38 -19.39
C ASP A 335 -2.84 1.20 -20.56
N ASP A 336 -4.11 1.54 -20.34
CA ASP A 336 -5.15 1.54 -21.39
C ASP A 336 -4.78 2.49 -22.55
N ILE A 337 -4.25 3.69 -22.24
CA ILE A 337 -3.76 4.64 -23.26
C ILE A 337 -2.59 4.06 -24.05
N LEU A 338 -1.64 3.40 -23.37
CA LEU A 338 -0.46 2.82 -24.01
C LEU A 338 -0.84 1.64 -24.91
N ASP A 339 -1.80 0.81 -24.50
CA ASP A 339 -2.24 -0.36 -25.28
C ASP A 339 -2.80 0.01 -26.67
N VAL A 340 -3.46 1.18 -26.76
CA VAL A 340 -4.02 1.70 -28.02
C VAL A 340 -3.06 2.59 -28.81
N SER A 341 -1.94 3.02 -28.21
CA SER A 341 -1.03 4.00 -28.83
C SER A 341 0.37 3.50 -29.15
N GLN A 342 0.78 2.33 -28.63
CA GLN A 342 2.11 1.75 -28.86
C GLN A 342 2.06 0.48 -29.72
N SER A 343 3.19 0.13 -30.33
CA SER A 343 3.37 -1.18 -30.98
C SER A 343 3.65 -2.29 -29.94
N SER A 344 3.39 -3.55 -30.31
CA SER A 344 3.65 -4.72 -29.45
C SER A 344 5.11 -4.84 -29.02
N GLU A 345 6.04 -4.40 -29.86
CA GLU A 345 7.48 -4.43 -29.58
C GLU A 345 7.88 -3.44 -28.47
N GLU A 346 7.21 -2.30 -28.36
CA GLU A 346 7.49 -1.29 -27.33
C GLU A 346 6.84 -1.62 -25.98
N LEU A 347 5.71 -2.32 -25.98
CA LEU A 347 4.97 -2.69 -24.76
C LEU A 347 5.55 -3.93 -24.06
N GLY A 348 6.28 -4.78 -24.78
CA GLY A 348 6.74 -6.08 -24.27
C GLY A 348 5.60 -7.08 -24.01
N LYS A 349 4.40 -6.78 -24.53
CA LYS A 349 3.19 -7.62 -24.58
C LYS A 349 2.51 -7.42 -25.94
N THR A 350 1.61 -8.33 -26.32
CA THR A 350 0.82 -8.20 -27.57
C THR A 350 -0.07 -6.96 -27.49
N ALA A 351 0.24 -5.91 -28.27
CA ALA A 351 -0.57 -4.69 -28.35
C ALA A 351 -1.91 -4.97 -29.03
N GLY A 352 -2.98 -4.26 -28.62
CA GLY A 352 -4.30 -4.39 -29.21
C GLY A 352 -5.04 -5.69 -28.85
N LYS A 353 -4.56 -6.43 -27.84
CA LYS A 353 -5.28 -7.60 -27.28
C LYS A 353 -6.66 -7.16 -26.77
N ASP A 354 -6.76 -5.96 -26.20
CA ASP A 354 -8.02 -5.39 -25.71
C ASP A 354 -9.00 -5.07 -26.84
N LEU A 355 -8.50 -4.64 -28.01
CA LEU A 355 -9.34 -4.43 -29.20
C LEU A 355 -9.86 -5.77 -29.76
N LEU A 356 -9.04 -6.83 -29.72
CA LEU A 356 -9.42 -8.17 -30.19
C LEU A 356 -10.42 -8.86 -29.25
N LEU A 357 -10.36 -8.55 -27.94
CA LEU A 357 -11.28 -9.06 -26.93
C LEU A 357 -12.50 -8.15 -26.69
N ASP A 358 -12.62 -7.07 -27.47
CA ASP A 358 -13.64 -6.02 -27.34
C ASP A 358 -13.74 -5.45 -25.91
N LYS A 359 -12.63 -5.45 -25.17
CA LYS A 359 -12.57 -5.05 -23.77
C LYS A 359 -12.93 -3.57 -23.62
N ALA A 360 -13.64 -3.23 -22.54
CA ALA A 360 -13.89 -1.84 -22.20
C ALA A 360 -12.60 -1.20 -21.66
N THR A 361 -12.21 -0.07 -22.25
CA THR A 361 -11.01 0.68 -21.85
C THR A 361 -11.33 2.17 -21.78
N TYR A 362 -10.53 2.94 -21.04
CA TYR A 362 -10.75 4.38 -20.94
C TYR A 362 -10.75 5.08 -22.31
N PRO A 363 -9.80 4.81 -23.23
CA PRO A 363 -9.83 5.42 -24.56
C PRO A 363 -11.08 5.05 -25.37
N LYS A 364 -11.62 3.84 -25.21
CA LYS A 364 -12.86 3.41 -25.88
C LYS A 364 -14.09 4.16 -25.37
N LEU A 365 -14.20 4.36 -24.05
CA LEU A 365 -15.36 4.99 -23.43
C LEU A 365 -15.32 6.52 -23.42
N LEU A 366 -14.13 7.12 -23.23
CA LEU A 366 -13.97 8.57 -23.08
C LEU A 366 -13.33 9.25 -24.30
N GLY A 367 -12.63 8.49 -25.13
CA GLY A 367 -11.72 9.02 -26.13
C GLY A 367 -10.34 9.35 -25.55
N LEU A 368 -9.31 9.21 -26.39
CA LEU A 368 -7.90 9.29 -26.00
C LEU A 368 -7.52 10.59 -25.28
N GLU A 369 -8.01 11.74 -25.75
CA GLU A 369 -7.69 13.04 -25.14
C GLU A 369 -8.25 13.17 -23.73
N LYS A 370 -9.52 12.80 -23.51
CA LYS A 370 -10.13 12.81 -22.17
C LYS A 370 -9.46 11.82 -21.22
N SER A 371 -9.01 10.66 -21.72
CA SER A 371 -8.22 9.72 -20.91
C SER A 371 -6.89 10.34 -20.47
N ARG A 372 -6.21 11.11 -21.33
CA ARG A 372 -4.96 11.82 -20.98
C ARG A 372 -5.19 12.92 -19.94
N GLU A 373 -6.28 13.67 -20.08
CA GLU A 373 -6.70 14.67 -19.09
C GLU A 373 -6.95 14.02 -17.73
N LEU A 374 -7.72 12.92 -17.69
CA LEU A 374 -7.98 12.14 -16.48
C LEU A 374 -6.70 11.62 -15.83
N ALA A 375 -5.78 11.04 -16.61
CA ALA A 375 -4.49 10.57 -16.08
C ALA A 375 -3.66 11.71 -15.45
N THR A 376 -3.70 12.91 -16.06
CA THR A 376 -3.02 14.10 -15.55
C THR A 376 -3.65 14.59 -14.25
N GLU A 377 -4.98 14.65 -14.20
CA GLU A 377 -5.74 15.05 -13.02
C GLU A 377 -5.49 14.10 -11.83
N LEU A 378 -5.58 12.78 -12.05
CA LEU A 378 -5.34 11.78 -11.02
C LEU A 378 -3.91 11.87 -10.47
N THR A 379 -2.93 12.06 -11.35
CA THR A 379 -1.54 12.26 -10.95
C THR A 379 -1.37 13.53 -10.10
N HIS A 380 -2.06 14.61 -10.44
CA HIS A 380 -2.03 15.84 -9.65
C HIS A 380 -2.63 15.62 -8.26
N LYS A 381 -3.84 15.07 -8.20
CA LYS A 381 -4.54 14.73 -6.95
C LYS A 381 -3.70 13.84 -6.04
N ALA A 382 -3.02 12.84 -6.60
CA ALA A 382 -2.08 12.00 -5.85
C ALA A 382 -0.97 12.85 -5.19
N LYS A 383 -0.29 13.71 -5.95
CA LYS A 383 0.80 14.55 -5.42
C LYS A 383 0.33 15.51 -4.35
N GLU A 384 -0.87 16.07 -4.48
CA GLU A 384 -1.46 16.96 -3.47
C GLU A 384 -1.67 16.27 -2.12
N GLN A 385 -2.02 14.97 -2.10
CA GLN A 385 -2.14 14.22 -0.85
C GLN A 385 -0.82 14.16 -0.07
N LEU A 386 0.33 14.26 -0.74
CA LEU A 386 1.64 14.19 -0.08
C LEU A 386 2.10 15.53 0.52
N SER A 387 1.32 16.61 0.35
CA SER A 387 1.69 17.97 0.78
C SER A 387 1.83 18.14 2.29
N MET A 388 1.14 17.32 3.09
CA MET A 388 1.22 17.37 4.56
C MET A 388 2.46 16.71 5.14
N PHE A 389 3.19 15.93 4.33
CA PHE A 389 4.37 15.20 4.78
C PHE A 389 5.65 16.01 4.54
N ASP A 390 6.72 15.60 5.21
CA ASP A 390 8.05 16.16 4.96
C ASP A 390 8.45 16.04 3.48
N ALA A 391 8.88 17.17 2.91
CA ALA A 391 9.15 17.32 1.48
C ALA A 391 10.27 16.41 0.96
N VAL A 392 11.22 16.02 1.81
CA VAL A 392 12.32 15.11 1.45
C VAL A 392 11.87 13.67 1.61
N LYS A 393 11.19 13.34 2.72
CA LYS A 393 10.73 11.97 2.99
C LYS A 393 9.68 11.48 1.98
N CYS A 394 8.88 12.36 1.39
CA CYS A 394 7.86 11.98 0.42
C CYS A 394 8.39 11.80 -1.02
N LEU A 395 9.67 12.11 -1.28
CA LEU A 395 10.30 12.00 -2.62
C LEU A 395 10.15 10.60 -3.27
N PRO A 396 10.26 9.47 -2.56
CA PRO A 396 10.01 8.16 -3.15
C PRO A 396 8.59 8.01 -3.71
N LEU A 397 7.57 8.42 -2.94
CA LEU A 397 6.16 8.35 -3.37
C LEU A 397 5.86 9.35 -4.50
N LEU A 398 6.43 10.56 -4.44
CA LEU A 398 6.36 11.51 -5.57
C LEU A 398 7.04 10.95 -6.82
N GLY A 399 8.15 10.23 -6.64
CA GLY A 399 8.88 9.55 -7.70
C GLY A 399 8.05 8.47 -8.39
N VAL A 400 7.31 7.65 -7.63
CA VAL A 400 6.39 6.65 -8.21
C VAL A 400 5.28 7.30 -9.03
N ALA A 401 4.60 8.32 -8.47
CA ALA A 401 3.57 9.06 -9.20
C ALA A 401 4.13 9.72 -10.47
N GLY A 402 5.35 10.27 -10.40
CA GLY A 402 6.06 10.83 -11.54
C GLY A 402 6.45 9.78 -12.58
N TYR A 403 6.96 8.62 -12.17
CA TYR A 403 7.31 7.51 -13.05
C TYR A 403 6.11 7.02 -13.85
N ILE A 404 4.97 6.84 -13.17
CA ILE A 404 3.72 6.40 -13.78
C ILE A 404 3.25 7.42 -14.84
N ALA A 405 3.16 8.70 -14.47
CA ALA A 405 2.77 9.76 -15.40
C ALA A 405 3.73 9.95 -16.59
N ASN A 406 5.04 9.76 -16.36
CA ASN A 406 6.05 9.94 -17.40
C ASN A 406 6.06 8.81 -18.44
N ARG A 407 5.39 7.67 -18.20
CA ARG A 407 5.19 6.63 -19.24
C ARG A 407 4.45 7.21 -20.46
N ILE A 408 3.57 8.21 -20.27
CA ILE A 408 2.95 8.94 -21.39
C ILE A 408 3.95 9.91 -22.06
N ARG A 409 4.78 10.61 -21.30
CA ARG A 409 5.69 11.66 -21.83
C ARG A 409 6.82 11.11 -22.68
N ILE A 410 7.30 9.91 -22.39
CA ILE A 410 8.29 9.22 -23.24
C ILE A 410 7.73 9.08 -24.67
N LEU A 411 6.41 8.91 -24.84
CA LEU A 411 5.77 8.88 -26.15
C LEU A 411 5.79 10.21 -26.90
N ARG A 412 5.62 11.35 -26.21
CA ARG A 412 5.65 12.65 -26.90
C ARG A 412 7.03 12.92 -27.49
N ARG A 413 8.09 12.62 -26.75
CA ARG A 413 9.47 12.76 -27.23
C ARG A 413 9.85 11.71 -28.28
N MET A 414 9.43 10.46 -28.13
CA MET A 414 9.72 9.42 -29.12
C MET A 414 8.94 9.62 -30.42
N ALA A 415 7.68 10.04 -30.36
CA ALA A 415 6.89 10.39 -31.54
C ALA A 415 7.39 11.67 -32.21
N GLU A 416 7.82 12.69 -31.46
CA GLU A 416 8.46 13.89 -32.01
C GLU A 416 9.80 13.58 -32.68
N LEU A 417 10.63 12.71 -32.07
CA LEU A 417 11.90 12.27 -32.64
C LEU A 417 11.72 11.40 -33.88
N ALA A 418 10.78 10.44 -33.86
CA ALA A 418 10.44 9.62 -35.02
C ALA A 418 9.85 10.46 -36.17
N TYR A 419 9.00 11.44 -35.85
CA TYR A 419 8.48 12.40 -36.84
C TYR A 419 9.58 13.29 -37.42
N LEU A 420 10.53 13.75 -36.60
CA LEU A 420 11.69 14.53 -37.06
C LEU A 420 12.62 13.69 -37.95
N GLU A 421 12.91 12.44 -37.60
CA GLU A 421 13.72 11.54 -38.41
C GLU A 421 13.06 11.23 -39.77
N ASP A 422 11.74 11.02 -39.78
CA ASP A 422 10.98 10.73 -41.00
C ASP A 422 10.81 11.99 -41.87
N PHE A 423 10.63 13.17 -41.26
CA PHE A 423 10.66 14.46 -41.95
C PHE A 423 12.03 14.74 -42.60
N CYS A 424 13.13 14.41 -41.93
CA CYS A 424 14.49 14.52 -42.45
C CYS A 424 14.86 13.46 -43.50
N ARG A 425 14.10 12.37 -43.62
CA ARG A 425 14.29 11.37 -44.69
C ARG A 425 13.48 11.70 -45.94
N ARG A 426 12.38 12.43 -45.79
CA ARG A 426 11.44 12.78 -46.88
C ARG A 426 11.70 14.15 -47.51
N ASN A 427 12.54 14.99 -46.89
CA ASN A 427 13.02 16.28 -47.39
C ASN A 427 14.54 16.32 -47.28
#